data_AF-A0A7S1E0H6-F1
#
_entry.id   AF-A0A7S1E0H6-F1
#
_cell.length_a   1.000
_cell.length_b   1.000
_cell.length_c   1.000
_cell.angle_alpha   90.00
_cell.angle_beta   90.00
_cell.angle_gamma   90.00
#
_symmetry.space_group_name_H-M   'P 1'
#
loop_
_entity.id
_entity.type
_entity.pdbx_description
1 polymer ?
#
loop_
_entity_poly.entity_id
_entity_poly.type
_entity_poly.pdbx_seq_one_letter_code
_entity_poly.pdbx_strand_id
1 'polypeptide(L)'
;SPPAAPQPPPAPAGPPAGVGIIFKESKRNSSTALVVKALAAGGPADSSGKIQVGDILLKVDGHEVPSTEKASELILGPRGSQMTMQFKRFGGDKVEKFSVVLTRGAG
;
A
#
# COMPACT_ATOMS: atom_id res chain seq x y z
N SER A 1 -29.93 8.44 -28.56
CA SER A 1 -29.64 7.91 -27.22
C SER A 1 -30.02 8.95 -26.20
N PRO A 2 -30.78 8.63 -25.13
CA PRO A 2 -30.98 9.59 -24.05
C PRO A 2 -29.60 9.94 -23.44
N PRO A 3 -29.38 11.19 -23.01
CA PRO A 3 -28.20 11.53 -22.23
C PRO A 3 -28.18 10.64 -20.98
N ALA A 4 -27.02 10.07 -20.66
CA ALA A 4 -26.83 9.37 -19.39
C ALA A 4 -27.27 10.33 -18.27
N ALA A 5 -28.22 9.89 -17.44
CA ALA A 5 -28.64 10.67 -16.28
C ALA A 5 -27.39 11.13 -15.51
N PRO A 6 -27.36 12.37 -15.00
CA PRO A 6 -26.24 12.83 -14.20
C PRO A 6 -26.02 11.82 -13.08
N GLN A 7 -24.84 11.21 -13.07
CA GLN A 7 -24.48 10.28 -12.01
C GLN A 7 -24.65 11.03 -10.68
N PRO A 8 -25.33 10.44 -9.68
CA PRO A 8 -25.44 11.08 -8.38
C PRO A 8 -24.03 11.45 -7.91
N PRO A 9 -23.85 12.60 -7.24
CA PRO A 9 -22.55 12.97 -6.71
C PRO A 9 -22.01 11.78 -5.90
N PRO A 10 -20.72 11.41 -6.06
CA PRO A 10 -20.15 10.31 -5.31
C PRO A 10 -20.45 10.57 -3.83
N ALA A 11 -21.03 9.56 -3.16
CA ALA A 11 -21.34 9.63 -1.73
C ALA A 11 -20.12 10.18 -0.97
N PRO A 12 -20.31 10.99 0.09
CA PRO A 12 -19.19 11.57 0.82
C PRO A 12 -18.21 10.44 1.18
N ALA A 13 -17.00 10.52 0.61
CA ALA A 13 -15.98 9.54 0.88
C ALA A 13 -15.75 9.54 2.39
N GLY A 14 -16.01 8.42 3.06
CA GLY A 14 -15.67 8.25 4.46
C GLY A 14 -14.19 8.56 4.71
N PRO A 15 -13.74 8.61 5.98
CA PRO A 15 -12.35 8.96 6.30
C PRO A 15 -11.38 8.10 5.47
N PRO A 16 -10.28 8.70 4.95
CA PRO A 16 -9.34 8.01 4.09
C PRO A 16 -8.85 6.74 4.76
N ALA A 17 -8.82 5.65 4.02
CA ALA A 17 -8.35 4.37 4.51
C ALA A 17 -7.00 4.01 3.89
N GLY A 18 -6.17 3.36 4.71
CA GLY A 18 -4.96 2.71 4.24
C GLY A 18 -5.23 1.24 3.88
N VAL A 19 -4.15 0.46 3.92
CA VAL A 19 -4.17 -0.97 3.59
C VAL A 19 -3.75 -1.88 4.75
N GLY A 20 -3.65 -1.32 5.97
CA GLY A 20 -3.33 -2.09 7.17
C GLY A 20 -1.86 -2.55 7.26
N ILE A 21 -0.91 -1.72 6.80
CA ILE A 21 0.53 -2.00 6.92
C ILE A 21 1.19 -0.96 7.81
N ILE A 22 2.03 -1.42 8.74
CA ILE A 22 2.88 -0.57 9.56
C ILE A 22 4.30 -0.65 8.98
N PHE A 23 4.81 0.47 8.50
CA PHE A 23 6.19 0.58 8.00
C PHE A 23 7.14 1.10 9.08
N LYS A 24 8.40 0.67 8.98
CA LYS A 24 9.53 1.22 9.71
C LYS A 24 10.56 1.73 8.70
N GLU A 25 11.09 2.92 8.93
CA GLU A 25 12.24 3.43 8.18
C GLU A 25 13.51 2.71 8.63
N SER A 26 14.22 2.15 7.65
CA SER A 26 15.58 1.66 7.80
C SER A 26 16.50 2.48 6.90
N LYS A 27 17.44 3.21 7.51
CA LYS A 27 18.55 3.82 6.78
C LYS A 27 19.56 2.74 6.44
N ARG A 28 19.86 2.56 5.15
CA ARG A 28 20.96 1.73 4.69
C ARG A 28 21.86 2.58 3.80
N ASN A 29 23.10 2.80 4.26
CA ASN A 29 24.05 3.71 3.63
C ASN A 29 23.42 5.11 3.42
N SER A 30 23.23 5.51 2.17
CA SER A 30 22.68 6.82 1.78
C SER A 30 21.20 6.78 1.35
N SER A 31 20.50 5.67 1.56
CA SER A 31 19.09 5.54 1.17
C SER A 31 18.21 5.12 2.35
N THR A 32 17.05 5.75 2.46
CA THR A 32 15.98 5.33 3.36
C THR A 32 15.13 4.28 2.66
N ALA A 33 14.85 3.17 3.34
CA ALA A 33 13.95 2.12 2.86
C ALA A 33 12.83 1.90 3.88
N LEU A 34 11.63 1.61 3.37
CA LEU A 34 10.46 1.32 4.20
C LEU A 34 10.26 -0.19 4.34
N VAL A 35 10.45 -0.70 5.55
CA VAL A 35 10.34 -2.12 5.87
C VAL A 35 8.99 -2.38 6.52
N VAL A 36 8.28 -3.43 6.11
CA VAL A 36 7.06 -3.91 6.76
C VAL A 36 7.43 -4.38 8.16
N LYS A 37 6.97 -3.65 9.16
CA LYS A 37 7.16 -3.96 10.58
C LYS A 37 6.05 -4.85 11.12
N ALA A 38 4.81 -4.59 10.70
CA ALA A 38 3.63 -5.34 11.12
C ALA A 38 2.49 -5.15 10.13
N LEU A 39 1.53 -6.08 10.17
CA LEU A 39 0.28 -6.01 9.43
C LEU A 39 -0.87 -5.92 10.43
N ALA A 40 -1.89 -5.13 10.11
CA ALA A 40 -3.11 -5.08 10.90
C ALA A 40 -3.90 -6.36 10.67
N ALA A 41 -4.20 -7.10 11.74
CA ALA A 41 -4.96 -8.35 11.68
C ALA A 41 -6.33 -8.12 11.02
N GLY A 42 -6.68 -8.95 10.03
CA GLY A 42 -7.91 -8.80 9.24
C GLY A 42 -7.88 -7.65 8.23
N GLY A 43 -6.82 -6.85 8.21
CA GLY A 43 -6.65 -5.75 7.25
C GLY A 43 -6.39 -6.25 5.82
N PRO A 44 -6.44 -5.36 4.81
CA PRO A 44 -6.24 -5.72 3.41
C PRO A 44 -4.89 -6.41 3.12
N ALA A 45 -3.81 -5.92 3.73
CA ALA A 45 -2.49 -6.49 3.53
C ALA A 45 -2.32 -7.86 4.19
N ASP A 46 -2.86 -8.05 5.39
CA ASP A 46 -2.91 -9.34 6.11
C ASP A 46 -3.74 -10.36 5.32
N SER A 47 -4.95 -9.98 4.93
CA SER A 47 -5.87 -10.81 4.13
C SER A 47 -5.30 -11.21 2.77
N SER A 48 -4.36 -10.43 2.21
CA SER A 48 -3.71 -10.78 0.95
C SER A 48 -2.85 -12.05 1.05
N GLY A 49 -2.28 -12.34 2.24
CA GLY A 49 -1.33 -13.42 2.47
C GLY A 49 0.01 -13.31 1.70
N LYS A 50 0.19 -12.29 0.86
CA LYS A 50 1.38 -12.13 0.02
C LYS A 50 2.49 -11.33 0.70
N ILE A 51 2.09 -10.38 1.54
CA ILE A 51 2.98 -9.45 2.24
C ILE A 51 3.31 -10.04 3.61
N GLN A 52 4.55 -9.90 4.04
CA GLN A 52 5.06 -10.42 5.30
C GLN A 52 5.97 -9.40 5.98
N VAL A 53 6.15 -9.55 7.29
CA VAL A 53 7.11 -8.75 8.05
C VAL A 53 8.52 -8.94 7.49
N GLY A 54 9.25 -7.84 7.30
CA GLY A 54 10.57 -7.82 6.68
C GLY A 54 10.59 -7.49 5.19
N ASP A 55 9.43 -7.49 4.51
CA ASP A 55 9.34 -6.99 3.15
C ASP A 55 9.68 -5.51 3.06
N ILE A 56 10.24 -5.09 1.92
CA ILE A 56 10.62 -3.70 1.71
C ILE A 56 9.78 -3.11 0.60
N LEU A 57 9.06 -2.05 0.92
CA LEU A 57 8.29 -1.29 -0.05
C LEU A 57 9.23 -0.58 -1.01
N LEU A 58 8.99 -0.77 -2.31
CA LEU A 58 9.71 -0.10 -3.40
C LEU A 58 8.85 1.00 -4.02
N LYS A 59 7.60 0.66 -4.37
CA LYS A 59 6.71 1.55 -5.10
C LYS A 59 5.26 1.40 -4.65
N VAL A 60 4.52 2.49 -4.75
CA VAL A 60 3.06 2.54 -4.59
C VAL A 60 2.49 3.19 -5.84
N ASP A 61 1.60 2.48 -6.52
CA ASP A 61 0.98 2.91 -7.78
C ASP A 61 2.00 3.36 -8.82
N GLY A 62 3.12 2.63 -8.92
CA GLY A 62 4.23 2.95 -9.82
C GLY A 62 5.17 4.08 -9.35
N HIS A 63 4.82 4.81 -8.28
CA HIS A 63 5.61 5.90 -7.72
C HIS A 63 6.60 5.40 -6.67
N GLU A 64 7.82 5.93 -6.70
CA GLU A 64 8.83 5.64 -5.68
C GLU A 64 8.48 6.30 -4.35
N VAL A 65 8.84 5.64 -3.26
CA VAL A 65 8.47 6.05 -1.90
C VAL A 65 9.73 6.26 -1.07
N PRO A 66 10.31 7.47 -1.07
CA PRO A 66 11.58 7.73 -0.38
C PRO A 66 11.46 7.83 1.15
N SER A 67 10.26 8.10 1.67
CA SER A 67 10.00 8.39 3.08
C SER A 67 8.62 7.92 3.52
N THR A 68 8.41 7.78 4.84
CA THR A 68 7.11 7.44 5.44
C THR A 68 6.01 8.45 5.13
N GLU A 69 6.35 9.74 5.13
CA GLU A 69 5.43 10.82 4.75
C GLU A 69 4.85 10.57 3.36
N LYS A 70 5.73 10.40 2.35
CA LYS A 70 5.29 10.13 0.98
C LYS A 70 4.52 8.82 0.84
N ALA A 71 4.89 7.81 1.63
CA ALA A 71 4.16 6.55 1.68
C ALA A 71 2.73 6.78 2.13
N SER A 72 2.55 7.53 3.22
CA SER A 72 1.24 7.78 3.80
C SER A 72 0.32 8.53 2.82
N GLU A 73 0.85 9.51 2.09
CA GLU A 73 0.10 10.25 1.07
C GLU A 73 -0.39 9.37 -0.08
N LEU A 74 0.45 8.43 -0.56
CA LEU A 74 0.10 7.53 -1.66
C LEU A 74 -0.80 6.38 -1.19
N ILE A 75 -0.62 5.96 0.07
CA ILE A 75 -1.32 4.81 0.64
C ILE A 75 -2.74 5.18 1.06
N LEU A 76 -2.91 6.33 1.69
CA LEU A 76 -4.20 6.81 2.15
C LEU A 76 -5.04 7.27 0.95
N GLY A 77 -6.30 6.84 0.93
CA GLY A 77 -7.20 7.20 -0.16
C GLY A 77 -8.63 6.73 0.09
N PRO A 78 -9.50 6.85 -0.91
CA PRO A 78 -10.91 6.49 -0.77
C PRO A 78 -11.07 5.01 -0.42
N ARG A 79 -11.95 4.71 0.54
CA ARG A 79 -12.32 3.33 0.88
C ARG A 79 -12.85 2.59 -0.35
N GLY A 80 -12.48 1.33 -0.49
CA GLY A 80 -12.85 0.50 -1.64
C GLY A 80 -12.02 0.73 -2.91
N SER A 81 -11.17 1.77 -2.94
CA SER A 81 -10.24 1.96 -4.07
C SER A 81 -9.10 0.95 -4.01
N GLN A 82 -8.64 0.51 -5.18
CA GLN A 82 -7.50 -0.39 -5.30
C GLN A 82 -6.20 0.42 -5.43
N MET A 83 -5.09 -0.21 -5.05
CA MET A 83 -3.74 0.27 -5.34
C MET A 83 -2.83 -0.90 -5.69
N THR A 84 -1.77 -0.63 -6.43
CA THR A 84 -0.70 -1.60 -6.63
C THR A 84 0.52 -1.23 -5.80
N MET A 85 1.00 -2.13 -4.96
CA MET A 85 2.24 -1.97 -4.21
C MET A 85 3.29 -2.94 -4.73
N GLN A 86 4.53 -2.47 -4.83
CA GLN A 86 5.66 -3.31 -5.20
C GLN A 86 6.60 -3.47 -4.01
N PHE A 87 6.93 -4.70 -3.69
CA PHE A 87 7.82 -5.06 -2.60
C PHE A 87 9.07 -5.77 -3.12
N LYS A 88 10.11 -5.80 -2.29
CA LYS A 88 11.20 -6.77 -2.40
C LYS A 88 11.34 -7.57 -1.11
N ARG A 89 11.70 -8.85 -1.26
CA ARG A 89 12.01 -9.78 -0.17
C ARG A 89 13.40 -10.37 -0.39
N PHE A 90 14.18 -10.45 0.68
CA PHE A 90 15.47 -11.12 0.66
C PHE A 90 15.28 -12.59 1.05
N GLY A 91 15.67 -13.50 0.15
CA GLY A 91 15.64 -14.95 0.37
C GLY A 91 17.04 -15.52 0.16
N GLY A 92 17.79 -15.73 1.25
CA GLY A 92 19.20 -16.08 1.19
C GLY A 92 19.99 -15.02 0.41
N ASP A 93 20.69 -15.47 -0.63
CA ASP A 93 21.49 -14.60 -1.51
C ASP A 93 20.69 -13.91 -2.63
N LYS A 94 19.37 -14.18 -2.73
CA LYS A 94 18.52 -13.65 -3.80
C LYS A 94 17.60 -12.54 -3.29
N VAL A 95 17.35 -11.58 -4.17
CA VAL A 95 16.34 -10.53 -3.99
C VAL A 95 15.20 -10.79 -4.95
N GLU A 96 14.03 -11.11 -4.41
CA GLU A 96 12.81 -11.24 -5.21
C GLU A 96 12.01 -9.93 -5.14
N LYS A 97 11.44 -9.53 -6.28
CA LYS A 97 10.54 -8.38 -6.36
C LYS A 97 9.17 -8.87 -6.80
N PHE A 98 8.12 -8.43 -6.12
CA PHE A 98 6.76 -8.83 -6.43
C PHE A 98 5.79 -7.66 -6.23
N SER A 99 4.68 -7.71 -6.95
CA SER A 99 3.62 -6.70 -6.88
C SER A 99 2.35 -7.30 -6.29
N VAL A 100 1.67 -6.52 -5.46
CA VAL A 100 0.42 -6.90 -4.80
C VAL A 100 -0.60 -5.80 -5.03
N VAL A 101 -1.79 -6.18 -5.48
CA VAL A 101 -2.94 -5.27 -5.56
C VAL A 101 -3.70 -5.38 -4.24
N LEU A 102 -3.92 -4.25 -3.59
CA LEU A 102 -4.64 -4.16 -2.31
C LEU A 102 -5.82 -3.21 -2.44
N THR A 103 -6.89 -3.50 -1.71
CA THR A 103 -8.05 -2.61 -1.60
C THR A 103 -7.95 -1.79 -0.33
N ARG A 104 -8.07 -0.47 -0.41
CA ARG A 104 -8.07 0.42 0.75
C ARG A 104 -9.33 0.18 1.58
N GLY A 105 -9.18 -0.06 2.87
CA GLY A 105 -10.30 -0.41 3.74
C GLY A 105 -9.86 -0.76 5.15
N ALA A 106 -10.83 -0.87 6.04
CA ALA A 106 -10.60 -1.42 7.37
C ALA A 106 -10.66 -2.96 7.30
N GLY A 107 -9.90 -3.61 8.18
CA GLY A 107 -10.31 -4.89 8.75
C GLY A 107 -11.36 -4.66 9.82
#